data_AF-A0A836WG82-F1
#
_entry.id   AF-A0A836WG82-F1
#
_cell.length_a   1.000
_cell.length_b   1.000
_cell.length_c   1.000
_cell.angle_alpha   90.00
_cell.angle_beta   90.00
_cell.angle_gamma   90.00
#
_symmetry.space_group_name_H-M   'P 1'
#
loop_
_entity.id
_entity.type
_entity.pdbx_description
1 polymer ?
#
loop_
_entity_poly.entity_id
_entity_poly.type
_entity_poly.pdbx_seq_one_letter_code
_entity_poly.pdbx_strand_id
1 'polypeptide(L)'
;MEFKPRRVAPKSWRFWFKESLSLSTRNILSFTLLALLVSGAHHLPELLRDFVIFAIPLLLSFGVVLACSVDKSINFLGAVSKTPRVVWVRLFVAGSMPWLILSAFGIVMGLIMQLMGVEGTPPPSFDSGQNTYVIYEAGMSMLATMFVWLLILGYFLWFVIPLIVVAELPLIESFDQSLDALLLNGWFVRIILSFSFSAFLFALFFPILFIPWYAVTSSMMYVSFRYIWMGKRDNNPAPVLSGLAAATSK
;
A
#
# COMPACT_ATOMS: atom_id res chain seq x y z
N MET A 1 -14.43 -22.95 9.70
CA MET A 1 -14.11 -21.82 10.60
C MET A 1 -14.61 -20.56 9.94
N GLU A 2 -15.31 -19.69 10.68
CA GLU A 2 -15.82 -18.42 10.14
C GLU A 2 -14.64 -17.47 9.86
N PHE A 3 -14.57 -16.90 8.65
CA PHE A 3 -13.51 -15.98 8.26
C PHE A 3 -13.81 -14.58 8.82
N LYS A 4 -13.32 -14.31 10.03
CA LYS A 4 -13.54 -13.04 10.76
C LYS A 4 -12.25 -12.52 11.38
N PRO A 5 -12.14 -11.19 11.59
CA PRO A 5 -10.97 -10.62 12.26
C PRO A 5 -10.88 -11.07 13.71
N ARG A 6 -9.66 -11.23 14.21
CA ARG A 6 -9.40 -11.52 15.62
C ARG A 6 -8.74 -10.35 16.33
N ARG A 7 -8.97 -10.30 17.65
CA ARG A 7 -8.21 -9.43 18.53
C ARG A 7 -6.77 -9.94 18.67
N VAL A 8 -5.81 -9.06 18.48
CA VAL A 8 -4.38 -9.33 18.62
C VAL A 8 -3.76 -8.43 19.69
N ALA A 9 -2.75 -8.95 20.39
CA ALA A 9 -2.07 -8.19 21.45
C ALA A 9 -1.30 -7.00 20.85
N PRO A 10 -1.27 -5.82 21.49
CA PRO A 10 -0.56 -4.64 20.96
C PRO A 10 0.92 -4.90 20.66
N LYS A 11 1.60 -5.73 21.46
CA LYS A 11 3.02 -6.06 21.23
C LYS A 11 3.28 -6.83 19.92
N SER A 12 2.23 -7.29 19.23
CA SER A 12 2.33 -8.05 17.97
C SER A 12 2.90 -7.23 16.81
N TRP A 13 2.88 -5.90 16.85
CA TRP A 13 3.43 -5.09 15.76
C TRP A 13 4.92 -5.28 15.54
N ARG A 14 5.68 -5.55 16.61
CA ARG A 14 7.12 -5.81 16.53
C ARG A 14 7.38 -7.07 15.70
N PHE A 15 6.52 -8.06 15.90
CA PHE A 15 6.55 -9.29 15.13
C PHE A 15 6.16 -9.03 13.67
N TRP A 16 5.10 -8.25 13.43
CA TRP A 16 4.72 -7.86 12.06
C TRP A 16 5.85 -7.17 11.32
N PHE A 17 6.52 -6.22 11.98
CA PHE A 17 7.64 -5.51 11.41
C PHE A 17 8.81 -6.46 11.08
N LYS A 18 9.19 -7.33 12.03
CA LYS A 18 10.25 -8.33 11.82
C LYS A 18 9.93 -9.27 10.64
N GLU A 19 8.73 -9.82 10.59
CA GLU A 19 8.32 -10.71 9.48
C GLU A 19 8.22 -9.96 8.16
N SER A 20 7.76 -8.71 8.17
CA SER A 20 7.71 -7.87 6.97
C SER A 20 9.11 -7.59 6.41
N LEU A 21 10.10 -7.37 7.28
CA LEU A 21 11.52 -7.28 6.90
C LEU A 21 12.03 -8.60 6.36
N SER A 22 11.67 -9.73 6.97
CA SER A 22 12.04 -11.05 6.45
C SER A 22 11.46 -11.31 5.06
N LEU A 23 10.22 -10.90 4.77
CA LEU A 23 9.61 -11.09 3.45
C LEU A 23 10.25 -10.18 2.40
N SER A 24 10.46 -8.90 2.74
CA SER A 24 11.07 -7.93 1.84
C SER A 24 12.54 -8.25 1.52
N THR A 25 13.30 -8.77 2.50
CA THR A 25 14.69 -9.20 2.27
C THR A 25 14.84 -10.50 1.47
N ARG A 26 13.83 -11.38 1.47
CA ARG A 26 13.86 -12.61 0.66
C ARG A 26 13.78 -12.36 -0.85
N ASN A 27 13.22 -11.22 -1.27
CA ASN A 27 13.11 -10.86 -2.68
C ASN A 27 13.31 -9.36 -2.89
N ILE A 28 14.45 -8.85 -2.42
CA ILE A 28 14.82 -7.43 -2.46
C ILE A 28 14.66 -6.88 -3.88
N LEU A 29 15.14 -7.62 -4.88
CA LEU A 29 15.11 -7.16 -6.27
C LEU A 29 13.69 -6.86 -6.76
N SER A 30 12.73 -7.76 -6.51
CA SER A 30 11.35 -7.54 -6.96
C SER A 30 10.68 -6.38 -6.24
N PHE A 31 10.93 -6.22 -4.94
CA PHE A 31 10.42 -5.07 -4.18
C PHE A 31 11.03 -3.76 -4.66
N THR A 32 12.35 -3.75 -4.92
CA THR A 32 13.05 -2.58 -5.47
C THR A 32 12.52 -2.21 -6.85
N LEU A 33 12.38 -3.17 -7.77
CA LEU A 33 11.84 -2.92 -9.10
C LEU A 33 10.40 -2.39 -9.04
N LEU A 34 9.57 -2.96 -8.17
CA LEU A 34 8.20 -2.49 -7.99
C LEU A 34 8.16 -1.07 -7.41
N ALA A 35 8.99 -0.76 -6.41
CA ALA A 35 9.09 0.58 -5.85
C ALA A 35 9.59 1.59 -6.88
N LEU A 36 10.60 1.23 -7.69
CA LEU A 36 11.09 2.08 -8.79
C LEU A 36 10.02 2.32 -9.85
N LEU A 37 9.21 1.31 -10.19
CA LEU A 37 8.09 1.47 -11.11
C LEU A 37 7.02 2.40 -10.54
N VAL A 38 6.72 2.28 -9.25
CA VAL A 38 5.80 3.18 -8.53
C VAL A 38 6.33 4.62 -8.54
N SER A 39 7.60 4.83 -8.20
CA SER A 39 8.23 6.16 -8.25
C SER A 39 8.27 6.71 -9.68
N GLY A 40 8.60 5.87 -10.66
CA GLY A 40 8.65 6.24 -12.07
C GLY A 40 7.31 6.73 -12.62
N ALA A 41 6.20 6.21 -12.08
CA ALA A 41 4.86 6.65 -12.47
C ALA A 41 4.62 8.14 -12.19
N HIS A 42 5.30 8.75 -11.21
CA HIS A 42 5.19 10.20 -10.99
C HIS A 42 5.80 11.08 -12.09
N HIS A 43 6.65 10.51 -12.95
CA HIS A 43 7.20 11.22 -14.11
C HIS A 43 6.32 11.13 -15.35
N LEU A 44 5.14 10.49 -15.25
CA LEU A 44 4.18 10.53 -16.34
C LEU A 44 3.68 11.98 -16.55
N PRO A 45 3.25 12.32 -17.78
CA PRO A 45 2.61 13.61 -18.08
C PRO A 45 1.53 13.98 -17.06
N GLU A 46 1.32 15.28 -16.81
CA GLU A 46 0.48 15.76 -15.70
C GLU A 46 -0.88 15.07 -15.60
N LEU A 47 -1.55 14.90 -16.75
CA LEU A 47 -2.85 14.25 -16.81
C LEU A 47 -2.81 12.80 -16.32
N LEU A 48 -1.71 12.08 -16.53
CA LEU A 48 -1.49 10.71 -16.05
C LEU A 48 -0.98 10.66 -14.61
N ARG A 49 -0.27 11.70 -14.14
CA ARG A 49 0.23 11.81 -12.77
C ARG A 49 -0.91 11.85 -11.75
N ASP A 50 -2.01 12.54 -12.05
CA ASP A 50 -3.20 12.54 -11.19
C ASP A 50 -3.82 11.13 -11.06
N PHE A 51 -3.78 10.34 -12.15
CA PHE A 51 -4.20 8.94 -12.09
C PHE A 51 -3.34 8.07 -11.17
N VAL A 52 -2.06 8.42 -10.96
CA VAL A 52 -1.18 7.67 -10.05
C VAL A 52 -1.67 7.78 -8.61
N ILE A 53 -2.24 8.93 -8.23
CA ILE A 53 -2.85 9.12 -6.90
C ILE A 53 -4.04 8.14 -6.74
N PHE A 54 -4.85 7.94 -7.78
CA PHE A 54 -5.97 6.96 -7.76
C PHE A 54 -5.47 5.51 -7.70
N ALA A 55 -4.28 5.27 -8.24
CA ALA A 55 -3.68 3.96 -8.31
C ALA A 55 -3.02 3.53 -6.99
N ILE A 56 -2.94 4.36 -5.94
CA ILE A 56 -2.21 4.01 -4.71
C ILE A 56 -2.64 2.66 -4.11
N PRO A 57 -3.94 2.35 -3.94
CA PRO A 57 -4.34 1.01 -3.50
C PRO A 57 -3.91 -0.09 -4.44
N LEU A 58 -4.00 0.15 -5.75
CA LEU A 58 -3.57 -0.79 -6.76
C LEU A 58 -2.06 -1.08 -6.62
N LEU A 59 -1.26 -0.03 -6.47
CA LEU A 59 0.19 -0.09 -6.28
C LEU A 59 0.52 -0.88 -5.01
N LEU A 60 -0.03 -0.47 -3.85
CA LEU A 60 0.13 -1.21 -2.59
C LEU A 60 -0.33 -2.67 -2.70
N SER A 61 -1.38 -2.95 -3.47
CA SER A 61 -1.87 -4.31 -3.71
C SER A 61 -0.84 -5.17 -4.45
N PHE A 62 -0.11 -4.62 -5.43
CA PHE A 62 1.01 -5.35 -6.04
C PHE A 62 2.08 -5.70 -5.01
N GLY A 63 2.39 -4.80 -4.08
CA GLY A 63 3.32 -5.09 -2.98
C GLY A 63 2.80 -6.19 -2.04
N VAL A 64 1.50 -6.18 -1.73
CA VAL A 64 0.84 -7.24 -0.92
C VAL A 64 0.84 -8.59 -1.66
N VAL A 65 0.56 -8.60 -2.97
CA VAL A 65 0.63 -9.82 -3.81
C VAL A 65 2.06 -10.34 -3.88
N LEU A 66 3.06 -9.46 -4.00
CA LEU A 66 4.46 -9.84 -3.96
C LEU A 66 4.86 -10.43 -2.60
N ALA A 67 4.44 -9.82 -1.50
CA ALA A 67 4.66 -10.37 -0.16
C ALA A 67 4.00 -11.76 0.00
N CYS A 68 2.76 -11.91 -0.48
CA CYS A 68 2.05 -13.19 -0.48
C CYS A 68 2.75 -14.24 -1.37
N SER A 69 3.28 -13.84 -2.53
CA SER A 69 3.97 -14.74 -3.45
C SER A 69 5.28 -15.24 -2.86
N VAL A 70 6.02 -14.34 -2.18
CA VAL A 70 7.24 -14.69 -1.46
C VAL A 70 6.96 -15.63 -0.30
N ASP A 71 5.91 -15.37 0.50
CA ASP A 71 5.49 -16.26 1.59
C ASP A 71 5.17 -17.66 1.08
N LYS A 72 4.42 -17.76 -0.02
CA LYS A 72 4.04 -19.05 -0.65
C LYS A 72 5.11 -19.65 -1.56
N SER A 73 6.26 -18.98 -1.72
CA SER A 73 7.33 -19.38 -2.65
C SER A 73 6.87 -19.60 -4.10
N ILE A 74 5.95 -18.76 -4.58
CA ILE A 74 5.45 -18.78 -5.96
C ILE A 74 5.97 -17.56 -6.74
N ASN A 75 6.03 -17.66 -8.07
CA ASN A 75 6.40 -16.55 -8.94
C ASN A 75 5.37 -15.40 -8.82
N PHE A 76 5.86 -14.17 -8.62
CA PHE A 76 5.05 -12.95 -8.56
C PHE A 76 4.15 -12.75 -9.78
N LEU A 77 4.69 -12.87 -10.99
CA LEU A 77 3.89 -12.72 -12.22
C LEU A 77 2.79 -13.78 -12.32
N GLY A 78 3.08 -15.00 -11.84
CA GLY A 78 2.10 -16.07 -11.72
C GLY A 78 1.02 -15.80 -10.67
N ALA A 79 1.36 -15.12 -9.57
CA ALA A 79 0.39 -14.71 -8.56
C ALA A 79 -0.53 -13.59 -9.08
N VAL A 80 0.04 -12.59 -9.76
CA VAL A 80 -0.72 -11.50 -10.39
C VAL A 80 -1.67 -12.03 -11.46
N SER A 81 -1.21 -12.92 -12.35
CA SER A 81 -2.04 -13.45 -13.44
C SER A 81 -3.17 -14.35 -12.97
N LYS A 82 -2.99 -15.05 -11.84
CA LYS A 82 -4.04 -15.87 -11.21
C LYS A 82 -5.07 -15.04 -10.45
N THR A 83 -4.76 -13.79 -10.10
CA THR A 83 -5.69 -12.92 -9.38
C THR A 83 -6.84 -12.52 -10.32
N PRO A 84 -8.11 -12.79 -9.98
CA PRO A 84 -9.24 -12.50 -10.85
C PRO A 84 -9.33 -11.01 -11.24
N ARG A 85 -9.72 -10.70 -12.49
CA ARG A 85 -9.85 -9.30 -12.96
C ARG A 85 -10.77 -8.45 -12.07
N VAL A 86 -11.83 -9.06 -11.52
CA VAL A 86 -12.78 -8.38 -10.63
C VAL A 86 -12.11 -7.84 -9.35
N VAL A 87 -11.04 -8.49 -8.87
CA VAL A 87 -10.26 -8.04 -7.70
C VAL A 87 -9.56 -6.72 -8.01
N TRP A 88 -8.89 -6.62 -9.16
CA TRP A 88 -8.23 -5.39 -9.60
C TRP A 88 -9.21 -4.23 -9.82
N VAL A 89 -10.39 -4.53 -10.37
CA VAL A 89 -11.47 -3.53 -10.50
C VAL A 89 -11.95 -3.06 -9.14
N ARG A 90 -12.18 -3.97 -8.17
CA ARG A 90 -12.56 -3.59 -6.79
C ARG A 90 -11.52 -2.70 -6.13
N LEU A 91 -10.22 -3.00 -6.30
CA LEU A 91 -9.13 -2.18 -5.78
C LEU A 91 -9.08 -0.79 -6.42
N PHE A 92 -9.30 -0.72 -7.73
CA PHE A 92 -9.38 0.56 -8.44
C PHE A 92 -10.57 1.41 -7.96
N VAL A 93 -11.75 0.79 -7.77
CA VAL A 93 -12.92 1.47 -7.20
C VAL A 93 -12.65 1.93 -5.76
N ALA A 94 -12.04 1.08 -4.93
CA ALA A 94 -11.68 1.42 -3.56
C ALA A 94 -10.70 2.60 -3.47
N GLY A 95 -9.76 2.72 -4.42
CA GLY A 95 -8.81 3.82 -4.47
C GLY A 95 -9.33 5.11 -5.08
N SER A 96 -10.23 5.02 -6.05
CA SER A 96 -10.82 6.20 -6.68
C SER A 96 -11.90 6.85 -5.81
N MET A 97 -12.67 6.08 -5.02
CA MET A 97 -13.77 6.63 -4.22
C MET A 97 -13.37 7.80 -3.30
N PRO A 98 -12.33 7.68 -2.45
CA PRO A 98 -11.96 8.78 -1.55
C PRO A 98 -11.51 10.03 -2.30
N TRP A 99 -10.82 9.86 -3.43
CA TRP A 99 -10.43 10.99 -4.26
C TRP A 99 -11.64 11.68 -4.90
N LEU A 100 -12.59 10.91 -5.42
CA LEU A 100 -13.83 11.46 -5.98
C LEU A 100 -14.60 12.26 -4.93
N ILE A 101 -14.63 11.79 -3.68
CA ILE A 101 -15.24 12.50 -2.55
C ILE A 101 -14.49 13.81 -2.26
N LEU A 102 -13.16 13.78 -2.16
CA LEU A 102 -12.34 14.98 -1.92
C LEU A 102 -12.43 15.98 -3.07
N SER A 103 -12.48 15.52 -4.31
CA SER A 103 -12.64 16.36 -5.50
C SER A 103 -14.02 17.01 -5.53
N ALA A 104 -15.08 16.25 -5.25
CA ALA A 104 -16.44 16.79 -5.15
C ALA A 104 -16.52 17.86 -4.05
N PHE A 105 -15.91 17.60 -2.88
CA PHE A 105 -15.82 18.57 -1.80
C PHE A 105 -15.05 19.84 -2.22
N GLY A 106 -13.90 19.69 -2.88
CA GLY A 106 -13.11 20.80 -3.40
C GLY A 106 -13.88 21.67 -4.39
N ILE A 107 -14.63 21.05 -5.32
CA ILE A 107 -15.50 21.75 -6.27
C ILE A 107 -16.59 22.53 -5.53
N VAL A 108 -17.27 21.90 -4.56
CA VAL A 108 -18.32 22.56 -3.76
C VAL A 108 -17.75 23.75 -2.99
N MET A 109 -16.60 23.60 -2.33
CA MET A 109 -15.94 24.69 -1.60
C MET A 109 -15.49 25.82 -2.53
N GLY A 110 -14.97 25.50 -3.71
CA GLY A 110 -14.61 26.50 -4.72
C GLY A 110 -15.81 27.31 -5.20
N LEU A 111 -16.95 26.66 -5.45
CA LEU A 111 -18.20 27.33 -5.80
C LEU A 111 -18.69 28.25 -4.67
N ILE A 112 -18.61 27.80 -3.41
CA ILE A 112 -18.97 28.63 -2.24
C ILE A 112 -18.07 29.86 -2.15
N MET A 113 -16.76 29.70 -2.29
CA MET A 113 -15.80 30.82 -2.26
C MET A 113 -16.08 31.84 -3.37
N GLN A 114 -16.38 31.36 -4.58
CA GLN A 114 -16.76 32.22 -5.70
C GLN A 114 -18.06 32.98 -5.43
N LEU A 115 -19.06 32.34 -4.82
CA LEU A 115 -20.31 33.00 -4.39
C LEU A 115 -20.08 34.04 -3.29
N MET A 116 -19.07 33.84 -2.44
CA MET A 116 -18.66 34.80 -1.39
C MET A 116 -17.81 35.96 -1.92
N GLY A 117 -17.58 36.04 -3.23
CA GLY A 117 -16.76 37.09 -3.85
C GLY A 117 -15.28 36.98 -3.52
N VAL A 118 -14.81 35.82 -3.06
CA VAL A 118 -13.39 35.53 -2.89
C VAL A 118 -12.84 35.23 -4.28
N GLU A 119 -12.18 36.20 -4.90
CA GLU A 119 -11.43 35.96 -6.14
C GLU A 119 -10.37 34.89 -5.84
N GLY A 120 -10.57 33.70 -6.43
CA GLY A 120 -9.60 32.63 -6.31
C GLY A 120 -8.29 33.07 -6.92
N THR A 121 -7.27 33.29 -6.09
CA THR A 121 -5.90 33.34 -6.59
C THR A 121 -5.69 32.09 -7.44
N PRO A 122 -5.33 32.21 -8.72
CA PRO A 122 -5.06 31.04 -9.54
C PRO A 122 -4.05 30.18 -8.80
N PRO A 123 -4.21 28.84 -8.81
CA PRO A 123 -3.22 27.97 -8.19
C PRO A 123 -1.86 28.35 -8.78
N PRO A 124 -0.81 28.47 -7.96
CA PRO A 124 0.51 28.79 -8.48
C PRO A 124 0.84 27.79 -9.59
N SER A 125 1.04 28.31 -10.80
CA SER A 125 1.58 27.53 -11.90
C SER A 125 2.98 27.11 -11.47
N PHE A 126 3.14 25.83 -11.13
CA PHE A 126 4.46 25.27 -10.89
C PHE A 126 5.20 25.27 -12.23
N ASP A 127 6.02 26.29 -12.44
CA ASP A 127 6.94 26.35 -13.57
C ASP A 127 7.83 25.10 -13.51
N SER A 128 7.64 24.19 -14.45
CA SER A 128 8.32 22.88 -14.55
C SER A 128 9.74 23.04 -15.09
N GLY A 129 10.49 23.97 -14.51
CA GLY A 129 11.79 24.41 -14.99
C GLY A 129 12.87 24.24 -13.93
N GLN A 130 13.25 23.00 -13.59
CA GLN A 130 14.61 22.70 -13.10
C GLN A 130 14.88 21.19 -13.12
N ASN A 131 15.57 20.76 -14.19
CA ASN A 131 16.08 19.40 -14.38
C ASN A 131 17.38 19.23 -13.57
N THR A 132 17.37 18.60 -12.38
CA THR A 132 18.58 17.87 -11.93
C THR A 132 18.43 16.74 -10.88
N TYR A 133 17.25 16.43 -10.30
CA TYR A 133 17.17 15.30 -9.34
C TYR A 133 15.88 14.46 -9.44
N VAL A 134 15.65 13.91 -10.64
CA VAL A 134 14.47 13.11 -11.03
C VAL A 134 14.07 12.05 -9.98
N ILE A 135 15.00 11.21 -9.52
CA ILE A 135 14.71 10.13 -8.55
C ILE A 135 14.35 10.68 -7.16
N TYR A 136 14.98 11.78 -6.76
CA TYR A 136 14.79 12.40 -5.44
C TYR A 136 13.41 13.04 -5.33
N GLU A 137 12.98 13.78 -6.36
CA GLU A 137 11.65 14.39 -6.43
C GLU A 137 10.52 13.36 -6.48
N ALA A 138 10.68 12.28 -7.27
CA ALA A 138 9.70 11.21 -7.32
C ALA A 138 9.55 10.46 -5.98
N GLY A 139 10.67 10.24 -5.27
CA GLY A 139 10.62 9.66 -3.92
C GLY A 139 9.90 10.57 -2.92
N MET A 140 10.18 11.89 -2.96
CA MET A 140 9.57 12.87 -2.07
C MET A 140 8.06 12.98 -2.30
N SER A 141 7.64 13.14 -3.56
CA SER A 141 6.23 13.20 -3.96
C SER A 141 5.47 11.92 -3.60
N MET A 142 6.05 10.74 -3.82
CA MET A 142 5.41 9.48 -3.39
C MET A 142 5.26 9.40 -1.88
N LEU A 143 6.31 9.71 -1.12
CA LEU A 143 6.25 9.65 0.34
C LEU A 143 5.27 10.67 0.92
N ALA A 144 5.22 11.88 0.37
CA ALA A 144 4.24 12.91 0.75
C ALA A 144 2.81 12.46 0.43
N THR A 145 2.59 11.86 -0.75
CA THR A 145 1.28 11.34 -1.14
C THR A 145 0.87 10.17 -0.23
N MET A 146 1.79 9.24 0.05
CA MET A 146 1.57 8.13 0.99
C MET A 146 1.28 8.63 2.41
N PHE A 147 1.95 9.70 2.86
CA PHE A 147 1.65 10.33 4.15
C PHE A 147 0.20 10.84 4.21
N VAL A 148 -0.22 11.66 3.25
CA VAL A 148 -1.59 12.20 3.19
C VAL A 148 -2.60 11.05 3.16
N TRP A 149 -2.29 10.04 2.34
CA TRP A 149 -3.19 8.92 2.13
C TRP A 149 -3.31 8.03 3.36
N LEU A 150 -2.20 7.70 4.01
CA LEU A 150 -2.21 6.94 5.26
C LEU A 150 -2.88 7.73 6.40
N LEU A 151 -2.70 9.06 6.44
CA LEU A 151 -3.29 9.90 7.47
C LEU A 151 -4.83 9.95 7.36
N ILE A 152 -5.36 10.07 6.14
CA ILE A 152 -6.81 10.21 5.92
C ILE A 152 -7.49 8.85 5.92
N LEU A 153 -6.91 7.86 5.23
CA LEU A 153 -7.59 6.60 4.88
C LEU A 153 -6.82 5.35 5.26
N GLY A 154 -5.57 5.50 5.71
CA GLY A 154 -4.67 4.39 5.98
C GLY A 154 -5.24 3.37 6.94
N TYR A 155 -6.02 3.80 7.94
CA TYR A 155 -6.64 2.90 8.92
C TYR A 155 -7.57 1.86 8.28
N PHE A 156 -8.32 2.26 7.26
CA PHE A 156 -9.24 1.39 6.54
C PHE A 156 -8.50 0.57 5.49
N LEU A 157 -7.75 1.26 4.65
CA LEU A 157 -7.20 0.67 3.44
C LEU A 157 -6.05 -0.29 3.73
N TRP A 158 -5.39 -0.16 4.87
CA TRP A 158 -4.42 -1.15 5.35
C TRP A 158 -5.00 -2.56 5.41
N PHE A 159 -6.27 -2.71 5.79
CA PHE A 159 -6.94 -4.00 5.88
C PHE A 159 -7.80 -4.33 4.65
N VAL A 160 -8.45 -3.34 4.04
CA VAL A 160 -9.27 -3.56 2.85
C VAL A 160 -8.44 -4.14 1.70
N ILE A 161 -7.22 -3.62 1.48
CA ILE A 161 -6.35 -4.09 0.39
C ILE A 161 -6.06 -5.60 0.48
N PRO A 162 -5.48 -6.14 1.58
CA PRO A 162 -5.24 -7.58 1.67
C PRO A 162 -6.52 -8.42 1.70
N LEU A 163 -7.64 -7.91 2.22
CA LEU A 163 -8.93 -8.61 2.15
C LEU A 163 -9.42 -8.77 0.71
N ILE A 164 -9.31 -7.73 -0.11
CA ILE A 164 -9.70 -7.80 -1.51
C ILE A 164 -8.70 -8.65 -2.30
N VAL A 165 -7.40 -8.43 -2.14
CA VAL A 165 -6.40 -9.04 -3.03
C VAL A 165 -5.99 -10.45 -2.64
N VAL A 166 -6.02 -10.80 -1.35
CA VAL A 166 -5.60 -12.12 -0.86
C VAL A 166 -6.77 -13.00 -0.46
N ALA A 167 -7.81 -12.44 0.16
CA ALA A 167 -9.03 -13.19 0.51
C ALA A 167 -10.11 -13.13 -0.58
N GLU A 168 -9.92 -12.33 -1.64
CA GLU A 168 -10.83 -12.20 -2.79
C GLU A 168 -12.26 -11.75 -2.41
N LEU A 169 -12.41 -11.10 -1.25
CA LEU A 169 -13.70 -10.69 -0.73
C LEU A 169 -14.35 -9.59 -1.59
N PRO A 170 -15.69 -9.51 -1.63
CA PRO A 170 -16.41 -8.36 -2.15
C PRO A 170 -16.00 -7.06 -1.44
N LEU A 171 -16.12 -5.92 -2.12
CA LEU A 171 -15.69 -4.62 -1.60
C LEU A 171 -16.43 -4.25 -0.29
N ILE A 172 -17.74 -4.46 -0.24
CA ILE A 172 -18.58 -4.16 0.93
C ILE A 172 -18.17 -5.04 2.12
N GLU A 173 -18.06 -6.35 1.92
CA GLU A 173 -17.65 -7.27 2.98
C GLU A 173 -16.22 -6.99 3.47
N SER A 174 -15.31 -6.60 2.56
CA SER A 174 -13.95 -6.18 2.93
C SER A 174 -13.96 -4.92 3.79
N PHE A 175 -14.86 -3.98 3.50
CA PHE A 175 -15.03 -2.77 4.28
C PHE A 175 -15.58 -3.08 5.68
N ASP A 176 -16.64 -3.88 5.78
CA ASP A 176 -17.24 -4.28 7.05
C ASP A 176 -16.22 -5.03 7.94
N GLN A 177 -15.49 -5.99 7.37
CA GLN A 177 -14.46 -6.71 8.12
C GLN A 177 -13.26 -5.83 8.50
N SER A 178 -12.92 -4.81 7.69
CA SER A 178 -11.87 -3.86 8.04
C SER A 178 -12.26 -2.98 9.23
N LEU A 179 -13.53 -2.56 9.29
CA LEU A 179 -14.11 -1.83 10.40
C LEU A 179 -14.10 -2.66 11.68
N ASP A 180 -14.58 -3.90 11.61
CA ASP A 180 -14.56 -4.83 12.74
C ASP A 180 -13.13 -5.05 13.24
N ALA A 181 -12.16 -5.23 12.33
CA ALA A 181 -10.76 -5.38 12.69
C ALA A 181 -10.19 -4.15 13.40
N LEU A 182 -10.55 -2.95 12.93
CA LEU A 182 -10.12 -1.68 13.52
C LEU A 182 -10.71 -1.49 14.92
N LEU A 183 -12.00 -1.78 15.11
CA LEU A 183 -12.67 -1.69 16.41
C LEU A 183 -12.09 -2.69 17.41
N LEU A 184 -11.84 -3.94 16.99
CA LEU A 184 -11.22 -4.97 17.82
C LEU A 184 -9.77 -4.64 18.19
N ASN A 185 -9.06 -3.92 17.31
CA ASN A 185 -7.63 -3.63 17.43
C ASN A 185 -7.33 -2.13 17.41
N GLY A 186 -8.08 -1.30 18.15
CA GLY A 186 -7.96 0.17 18.09
C GLY A 186 -6.55 0.74 18.38
N TRP A 187 -5.68 -0.02 19.05
CA TRP A 187 -4.27 0.33 19.22
C TRP A 187 -3.51 0.47 17.88
N PHE A 188 -4.00 -0.18 16.82
CA PHE A 188 -3.47 -0.14 15.46
C PHE A 188 -3.48 1.26 14.86
N VAL A 189 -4.44 2.11 15.25
CA VAL A 189 -4.52 3.52 14.83
C VAL A 189 -3.19 4.25 15.11
N ARG A 190 -2.59 4.02 16.28
CA ARG A 190 -1.31 4.65 16.66
C ARG A 190 -0.15 4.22 15.75
N ILE A 191 -0.21 3.00 15.22
CA ILE A 191 0.81 2.47 14.30
C ILE A 191 0.68 3.13 12.94
N ILE A 192 -0.52 3.19 12.40
CA ILE A 192 -0.77 3.87 11.12
C ILE A 192 -0.33 5.33 11.21
N LEU A 193 -0.63 6.03 12.31
CA LEU A 193 -0.14 7.39 12.55
C LEU A 193 1.40 7.46 12.55
N SER A 194 2.06 6.53 13.22
CA SER A 194 3.53 6.46 13.27
C SER A 194 4.14 6.18 11.90
N PHE A 195 3.53 5.31 11.10
CA PHE A 195 3.94 5.02 9.72
C PHE A 195 3.69 6.20 8.77
N SER A 196 2.58 6.90 8.95
CA SER A 196 2.28 8.13 8.21
C SER A 196 3.35 9.17 8.50
N PHE A 197 3.62 9.42 9.79
CA PHE A 197 4.61 10.41 10.20
C PHE A 197 6.03 10.03 9.76
N SER A 198 6.40 8.73 9.77
CA SER A 198 7.68 8.30 9.24
C SER A 198 7.79 8.51 7.73
N ALA A 199 6.71 8.30 6.97
CA ALA A 199 6.66 8.63 5.55
C ALA A 199 6.91 10.13 5.32
N PHE A 200 6.27 11.00 6.10
CA PHE A 200 6.49 12.44 6.06
C PHE A 200 7.94 12.82 6.36
N LEU A 201 8.53 12.29 7.44
CA LEU A 201 9.93 12.55 7.79
C LEU A 201 10.89 12.05 6.71
N PHE A 202 10.64 10.88 6.13
CA PHE A 202 11.47 10.35 5.05
C PHE A 202 11.30 11.18 3.77
N ALA A 203 10.12 11.71 3.48
CA ALA A 203 9.92 12.64 2.37
C ALA A 203 10.79 13.90 2.53
N LEU A 204 10.88 14.43 3.75
CA LEU A 204 11.65 15.64 4.04
C LEU A 204 13.16 15.43 3.99
N PHE A 205 13.65 14.35 4.61
CA PHE A 205 15.08 14.20 4.88
C PHE A 205 15.76 13.13 4.01
N PHE A 206 15.05 12.07 3.62
CA PHE A 206 15.64 10.90 2.96
C PHE A 206 14.71 10.24 1.92
N PRO A 207 14.37 10.91 0.80
CA PRO A 207 13.43 10.38 -0.19
C PRO A 207 13.78 9.00 -0.75
N ILE A 208 15.08 8.66 -0.80
CA ILE A 208 15.55 7.36 -1.27
C ILE A 208 15.09 6.19 -0.38
N LEU A 209 14.70 6.48 0.87
CA LEU A 209 14.11 5.49 1.78
C LEU A 209 12.69 5.08 1.37
N PHE A 210 12.11 5.70 0.33
CA PHE A 210 10.84 5.23 -0.24
C PHE A 210 10.87 3.75 -0.61
N ILE A 211 11.95 3.27 -1.22
CA ILE A 211 12.08 1.88 -1.65
C ILE A 211 11.93 0.89 -0.47
N PRO A 212 12.79 0.95 0.57
CA PRO A 212 12.64 0.08 1.73
C PRO A 212 11.35 0.34 2.50
N TRP A 213 10.87 1.58 2.58
CA TRP A 213 9.63 1.91 3.27
C TRP A 213 8.41 1.28 2.60
N TYR A 214 8.32 1.34 1.26
CA TYR A 214 7.26 0.73 0.47
C TYR A 214 7.26 -0.80 0.60
N ALA A 215 8.45 -1.42 0.54
CA ALA A 215 8.61 -2.86 0.68
C ALA A 215 8.15 -3.37 2.06
N VAL A 216 8.54 -2.65 3.13
CA VAL A 216 8.13 -2.97 4.50
C VAL A 216 6.64 -2.76 4.70
N THR A 217 6.10 -1.62 4.25
CA THR A 217 4.68 -1.27 4.45
C THR A 217 3.75 -2.29 3.79
N SER A 218 3.98 -2.58 2.50
CA SER A 218 3.18 -3.56 1.76
C SER A 218 3.32 -4.99 2.33
N SER A 219 4.51 -5.39 2.76
CA SER A 219 4.73 -6.67 3.44
C SER A 219 4.02 -6.72 4.81
N MET A 220 4.02 -5.61 5.55
CA MET A 220 3.40 -5.53 6.87
C MET A 220 1.86 -5.56 6.77
N MET A 221 1.28 -4.99 5.71
CA MET A 221 -0.14 -5.16 5.39
C MET A 221 -0.48 -6.65 5.23
N TYR A 222 0.27 -7.39 4.41
CA TYR A 222 0.09 -8.83 4.24
C TYR A 222 0.24 -9.61 5.56
N VAL A 223 1.31 -9.35 6.31
CA VAL A 223 1.57 -10.06 7.58
C VAL A 223 0.49 -9.78 8.62
N SER A 224 0.04 -8.53 8.73
CA SER A 224 -1.02 -8.13 9.66
C SER A 224 -2.34 -8.82 9.31
N PHE A 225 -2.69 -8.87 8.02
CA PHE A 225 -3.85 -9.61 7.52
C PHE A 225 -3.78 -11.09 7.89
N ARG A 226 -2.65 -11.73 7.60
CA ARG A 226 -2.47 -13.15 7.89
C ARG A 226 -2.58 -13.44 9.39
N TYR A 227 -2.04 -12.58 10.24
CA TYR A 227 -2.13 -12.81 11.68
C TYR A 227 -3.54 -12.53 12.22
N ILE A 228 -4.20 -11.43 11.81
CA ILE A 228 -5.54 -11.07 12.29
C ILE A 228 -6.60 -12.08 11.80
N TRP A 229 -6.64 -12.39 10.51
CA TRP A 229 -7.68 -13.25 9.91
C TRP A 229 -7.30 -14.74 9.88
N MET A 230 -6.06 -15.10 9.56
CA MET A 230 -5.66 -16.52 9.46
C MET A 230 -5.04 -17.09 10.73
N GLY A 231 -4.50 -16.24 11.62
CA GLY A 231 -3.96 -16.66 12.92
C GLY A 231 -2.58 -17.27 12.79
N LYS A 232 -1.99 -17.11 11.60
CA LYS A 232 -0.66 -17.60 11.28
C LYS A 232 0.32 -16.49 11.55
N ARG A 233 1.25 -16.76 12.47
CA ARG A 233 2.33 -15.84 12.81
C ARG A 233 3.44 -15.97 11.77
N ASP A 234 3.94 -17.19 11.59
CA ASP A 234 5.19 -17.42 10.87
C ASP A 234 5.01 -17.54 9.36
N ASN A 235 6.02 -17.09 8.62
CA ASN A 235 6.17 -17.37 7.19
C ASN A 235 6.14 -18.87 6.92
N ASN A 236 5.38 -19.29 5.90
CA ASN A 236 5.29 -20.69 5.48
C ASN A 236 6.00 -20.85 4.13
N PRO A 237 7.36 -20.72 4.08
CA PRO A 237 8.05 -21.01 2.84
C PRO A 237 7.68 -22.44 2.43
N ALA A 238 7.32 -22.63 1.15
CA ALA A 238 7.31 -23.99 0.63
C ALA A 238 8.71 -24.56 0.87
N PRO A 239 8.85 -25.83 1.32
CA PRO A 239 10.16 -26.42 1.49
C PRO A 239 10.89 -26.25 0.16
N VAL A 240 11.96 -25.45 0.18
CA VAL A 240 12.85 -25.28 -0.98
C VAL A 240 13.20 -26.70 -1.38
N LEU A 241 12.77 -27.07 -2.59
CA LEU A 241 12.93 -28.41 -3.15
C LEU A 241 14.32 -28.93 -2.78
N SER A 242 14.34 -29.82 -1.80
CA SER A 242 15.47 -30.67 -1.42
C SER A 242 15.86 -31.62 -2.57
N GLY A 243 15.28 -31.41 -3.77
CA GLY A 243 15.54 -32.13 -5.01
C GLY A 243 16.80 -31.69 -5.75
N LEU A 244 17.48 -30.61 -5.35
CA LEU A 244 18.83 -30.32 -5.87
C LEU A 244 19.94 -31.10 -5.15
N ALA A 245 19.71 -31.54 -3.90
CA ALA A 245 20.63 -32.43 -3.19
C ALA A 245 20.47 -33.91 -3.60
N ALA A 246 19.30 -34.30 -4.12
CA ALA A 246 19.07 -35.65 -4.65
C ALA A 246 19.48 -35.82 -6.13
N ALA A 247 19.70 -34.73 -6.87
CA ALA A 247 20.10 -34.76 -8.27
C ALA A 247 21.62 -34.82 -8.49
N THR A 248 22.43 -34.66 -7.43
CA THR A 248 23.91 -34.74 -7.49
C THR A 248 24.47 -36.01 -6.82
N SER A 249 23.63 -36.98 -6.47
CA SER A 249 24.06 -38.27 -5.87
C SER A 249 23.93 -39.46 -6.83
N LYS A 250 24.04 -39.24 -8.15
CA LYS A 250 24.18 -40.30 -9.13
C LYS A 250 25.45 -40.12 -9.94
#